data_AF-A0A8T6TMN6-F1
#
_entry.id   AF-A0A8T6TMN6-F1
#
_cell.length_a   1.000
_cell.length_b   1.000
_cell.length_c   1.000
_cell.angle_alpha   90.00
_cell.angle_beta   90.00
_cell.angle_gamma   90.00
#
_symmetry.space_group_name_H-M   'P 1'
#
loop_
_entity.id
_entity.type
_entity.pdbx_description
1 polymer ?
#
loop_
_entity_poly.entity_id
_entity_poly.type
_entity_poly.pdbx_seq_one_letter_code
_entity_poly.pdbx_strand_id
1 'polypeptide(L)'
;AGDAAEEEMPTTLDAAIVFPPAGPLVELALERIEPGGTLVLAPVAMSTIEVTDYSRNLWGRDVRTLYNVNRRDAEEFLGLAREIDLGLGTEVVPFTA
;
A
#
# COMPACT_ATOMS: atom_id res chain seq x y z
N ALA A 1 11.94 -1.13 11.15
CA ALA A 1 10.92 -0.44 10.34
C ALA A 1 11.16 1.05 10.53
N GLY A 2 11.33 1.81 9.45
CA GLY A 2 11.46 3.27 9.54
C GLY A 2 10.11 3.87 9.93
N ASP A 3 10.11 4.92 10.74
CA ASP A 3 8.91 5.66 11.05
C ASP A 3 8.61 6.62 9.91
N ALA A 4 7.71 6.23 9.00
CA ALA A 4 7.33 7.05 7.86
C ALA A 4 6.67 8.40 8.25
N ALA A 5 6.32 8.60 9.52
CA ALA A 5 5.86 9.88 10.03
C ALA A 5 7.01 10.82 10.45
N GLU A 6 8.20 10.28 10.74
CA GLU A 6 9.36 11.07 11.22
C GLU A 6 10.52 11.11 10.22
N GLU A 7 10.68 10.08 9.39
CA GLU A 7 11.79 9.95 8.45
C GLU A 7 11.43 10.42 7.04
N GLU A 8 12.28 11.29 6.48
CA GLU A 8 12.14 11.76 5.11
C GLU A 8 12.49 10.66 4.10
N MET A 9 11.57 10.39 3.16
CA MET A 9 11.81 9.41 2.09
C MET A 9 12.95 9.91 1.18
N PRO A 10 13.93 9.04 0.83
CA PRO A 10 15.14 9.45 0.11
C PRO A 10 14.90 9.85 -1.35
N THR A 11 13.73 9.52 -1.91
CA THR A 11 13.34 9.83 -3.29
C THR A 11 11.83 9.97 -3.40
N THR A 12 11.37 10.60 -4.48
CA THR A 12 9.97 10.53 -4.91
C THR A 12 9.66 9.17 -5.53
N LEU A 13 8.38 8.79 -5.51
CA LEU A 13 7.87 7.46 -5.86
C LEU A 13 6.88 7.54 -7.03
N ASP A 14 6.90 6.53 -7.89
CA ASP A 14 5.86 6.34 -8.91
C ASP A 14 4.57 5.73 -8.31
N ALA A 15 4.70 4.98 -7.21
CA ALA A 15 3.59 4.38 -6.50
C ALA A 15 3.98 4.03 -5.06
N ALA A 16 2.97 3.91 -4.18
CA ALA A 16 3.16 3.41 -2.83
C ALA A 16 1.98 2.53 -2.36
N ILE A 17 2.26 1.63 -1.41
CA ILE A 17 1.25 0.82 -0.71
C ILE A 17 1.36 1.13 0.78
N VAL A 18 0.27 1.58 1.39
CA VAL A 18 0.18 1.80 2.84
C VAL A 18 -0.47 0.57 3.48
N PHE A 19 0.24 -0.04 4.44
CA PHE A 19 -0.24 -1.17 5.24
C PHE A 19 -0.74 -0.79 6.64
N PRO A 20 -0.18 0.22 7.34
CA PRO A 20 -0.73 0.64 8.63
C PRO A 20 -2.14 1.26 8.48
N PRO A 21 -3.09 0.96 9.39
CA PRO A 21 -4.45 1.51 9.37
C PRO A 21 -4.52 2.96 9.92
N ALA A 22 -3.63 3.83 9.48
CA ALA A 22 -3.50 5.21 9.95
C ALA A 22 -3.74 6.23 8.83
N GLY A 23 -4.89 6.91 8.87
CA GLY A 23 -5.28 7.93 7.89
C GLY A 23 -4.30 9.10 7.74
N PRO A 24 -3.62 9.61 8.79
CA PRO A 24 -2.60 10.64 8.65
C PRO A 24 -1.41 10.26 7.74
N LEU A 25 -1.15 8.96 7.53
CA LEU A 25 -0.09 8.52 6.61
C LEU A 25 -0.48 8.69 5.14
N VAL A 26 -1.75 8.90 4.82
CA VAL A 26 -2.22 9.01 3.43
C VAL A 26 -1.72 10.28 2.76
N GLU A 27 -1.88 11.44 3.40
CA GLU A 27 -1.37 12.71 2.84
C GLU A 27 0.16 12.72 2.81
N LEU A 28 0.83 12.21 3.86
CA LEU A 28 2.29 12.05 3.89
C LEU A 28 2.81 11.18 2.74
N ALA A 29 2.12 10.09 2.41
CA ALA A 29 2.48 9.23 1.28
C ALA A 29 2.25 9.94 -0.06
N LEU A 30 1.12 10.63 -0.21
CA LEU A 30 0.77 11.38 -1.42
C LEU A 30 1.78 12.47 -1.76
N GLU A 31 2.32 13.17 -0.75
CA GLU A 31 3.38 14.19 -0.91
C GLU A 31 4.66 13.63 -1.56
N ARG A 32 4.91 12.33 -1.40
CA ARG A 32 6.12 11.66 -1.91
C ARG A 32 5.89 10.96 -3.25
N ILE A 33 4.66 10.91 -3.74
CA ILE A 33 4.32 10.32 -5.03
C ILE A 33 4.35 11.41 -6.11
N GLU A 34 4.97 11.13 -7.25
CA GLU A 34 4.97 12.04 -8.40
C GLU A 34 3.55 12.17 -9.01
N PRO A 35 3.19 13.32 -9.61
CA PRO A 35 1.98 13.41 -10.42
C PRO A 35 1.95 12.32 -11.50
N GLY A 36 0.84 11.61 -11.61
CA GLY A 36 0.65 10.40 -12.43
C GLY A 36 0.76 9.10 -11.64
N GLY A 37 1.26 9.16 -10.40
CA GLY A 37 1.45 7.98 -9.55
C GLY A 37 0.20 7.52 -8.80
N THR A 38 0.32 6.35 -8.15
CA THR A 38 -0.80 5.70 -7.44
C THR A 38 -0.45 5.38 -5.98
N LEU A 39 -1.33 5.77 -5.07
CA LEU A 39 -1.35 5.31 -3.68
C LEU A 39 -2.39 4.19 -3.50
N VAL A 40 -1.96 3.03 -3.00
CA VAL A 40 -2.84 1.91 -2.67
C VAL A 40 -3.00 1.76 -1.16
N LEU A 41 -4.24 1.73 -0.69
CA LEU A 41 -4.60 1.52 0.71
C LEU A 41 -4.92 0.05 0.96
N ALA A 42 -4.02 -0.65 1.66
CA ALA A 42 -4.15 -2.07 1.98
C ALA A 42 -5.03 -2.43 3.20
N PRO A 43 -5.19 -1.58 4.24
CA PRO A 43 -6.02 -1.92 5.39
C PRO A 43 -7.49 -2.14 5.04
N VAL A 44 -8.11 -3.13 5.66
CA VAL A 44 -9.58 -3.33 5.61
C VAL A 44 -10.34 -2.29 6.44
N ALA A 45 -9.67 -1.66 7.42
CA ALA A 45 -10.19 -0.59 8.23
C ALA A 45 -9.11 0.48 8.43
N MET A 46 -9.50 1.75 8.43
CA MET A 46 -8.61 2.90 8.53
C MET A 46 -9.22 3.94 9.48
N SER A 47 -8.39 4.68 10.22
CA SER A 47 -8.83 5.95 10.83
C SER A 47 -9.18 7.00 9.76
N THR A 48 -9.77 8.12 10.16
CA THR A 48 -10.15 9.21 9.23
C THR A 48 -8.96 9.65 8.38
N ILE A 49 -9.18 9.72 7.07
CA ILE A 49 -8.24 10.23 6.09
C ILE A 49 -8.59 11.70 5.83
N GLU A 50 -7.62 12.58 6.01
CA GLU A 50 -7.73 13.99 5.66
C GLU A 50 -6.65 14.33 4.62
N VAL A 51 -7.02 15.13 3.62
CA VAL A 51 -6.09 15.71 2.65
C VAL A 51 -6.32 17.22 2.68
N THR A 52 -5.36 17.94 3.23
CA THR A 52 -5.46 19.37 3.53
C THR A 52 -5.09 20.26 2.34
N ASP A 53 -4.16 19.83 1.48
CA ASP A 53 -3.79 20.54 0.24
C ASP A 53 -4.08 19.69 -1.00
N TYR A 54 -5.31 19.79 -1.52
CA TYR A 54 -5.73 19.07 -2.71
C TYR A 54 -4.82 19.31 -3.92
N SER A 55 -4.51 20.58 -4.21
CA SER A 55 -3.80 20.97 -5.44
C SER A 55 -2.37 20.46 -5.45
N ARG A 56 -1.72 20.44 -4.29
CA ARG A 56 -0.34 19.98 -4.15
C ARG A 56 -0.26 18.46 -4.00
N ASN A 57 -1.07 17.90 -3.12
CA ASN A 57 -0.87 16.55 -2.60
C ASN A 57 -1.73 15.51 -3.32
N LEU A 58 -2.94 15.83 -3.78
CA LEU A 58 -3.81 14.85 -4.42
C LEU A 58 -3.98 15.05 -5.93
N TRP A 59 -3.96 16.29 -6.42
CA TRP A 59 -4.17 16.57 -7.83
C TRP A 59 -3.14 15.85 -8.70
N GLY A 60 -3.64 15.14 -9.72
CA GLY A 60 -2.82 14.34 -10.63
C GLY A 60 -2.40 12.98 -10.08
N ARG A 61 -2.88 12.51 -8.92
CA ARG A 61 -2.55 11.19 -8.36
C ARG A 61 -3.82 10.34 -8.18
N ASP A 62 -3.65 9.03 -8.23
CA ASP A 62 -4.71 8.07 -7.95
C ASP A 62 -4.63 7.58 -6.50
N VAL A 63 -5.79 7.46 -5.84
CA VAL A 63 -5.93 6.71 -4.59
C VAL A 63 -6.81 5.49 -4.84
N ARG A 64 -6.31 4.31 -4.52
CA ARG A 64 -7.01 3.02 -4.76
C ARG A 64 -7.12 2.22 -3.48
N THR A 65 -8.22 1.46 -3.35
CA THR A 65 -8.42 0.50 -2.27
C THR A 65 -8.36 -0.92 -2.82
N LEU A 66 -8.09 -1.88 -1.95
CA LEU A 66 -8.12 -3.30 -2.31
C LEU A 66 -9.54 -3.90 -2.25
N TYR A 67 -10.58 -3.06 -2.18
CA TYR A 67 -11.94 -3.58 -2.18
C TYR A 67 -12.22 -4.27 -3.52
N ASN A 68 -12.81 -5.48 -3.47
CA ASN A 68 -13.16 -6.30 -4.63
C ASN A 68 -12.02 -7.13 -5.28
N VAL A 69 -11.00 -7.53 -4.51
CA VAL A 69 -10.12 -8.63 -4.94
C VAL A 69 -10.95 -9.90 -5.12
N ASN A 70 -10.90 -10.48 -6.31
CA ASN A 70 -11.70 -11.63 -6.69
C ASN A 70 -10.83 -12.87 -6.96
N ARG A 71 -11.49 -14.01 -7.23
CA ARG A 71 -10.82 -15.30 -7.45
C ARG A 71 -9.80 -15.26 -8.59
N ARG A 72 -10.12 -14.56 -9.68
CA ARG A 72 -9.23 -14.46 -10.84
C ARG A 72 -7.96 -13.71 -10.48
N ASP A 73 -8.06 -12.63 -9.72
CA ASP A 73 -6.89 -11.86 -9.26
C ASP A 73 -5.94 -12.74 -8.43
N ALA A 74 -6.49 -13.63 -7.58
CA ALA A 74 -5.70 -14.58 -6.80
C ALA A 74 -5.03 -15.64 -7.69
N GLU A 75 -5.75 -16.17 -8.69
CA GLU A 75 -5.19 -17.14 -9.64
C GLU A 75 -4.06 -16.51 -10.48
N GLU A 76 -4.22 -15.26 -10.93
CA GLU A 76 -3.20 -14.49 -11.64
C GLU A 76 -1.97 -14.22 -10.75
N PHE A 77 -2.18 -13.80 -9.50
CA PHE A 77 -1.09 -13.58 -8.54
C PHE A 77 -0.29 -14.86 -8.25
N LEU A 78 -0.96 -16.00 -8.02
CA LEU A 78 -0.27 -17.28 -7.79
C LEU A 78 0.51 -17.75 -9.02
N GLY A 79 -0.01 -17.49 -10.22
CA GLY A 79 0.71 -17.71 -11.47
C GLY A 79 2.01 -16.91 -11.53
N LEU A 80 1.93 -15.61 -11.23
CA LEU A 80 3.08 -14.70 -11.18
C LEU A 80 4.09 -15.10 -10.10
N ALA A 81 3.61 -15.43 -8.90
CA ALA A 81 4.46 -15.86 -7.78
C ALA A 81 5.32 -17.08 -8.16
N ARG A 82 4.76 -18.02 -8.92
CA ARG A 82 5.50 -19.16 -9.45
C ARG A 82 6.50 -18.76 -10.54
N GLU A 83 6.12 -17.84 -11.43
CA GLU A 83 7.00 -17.37 -12.51
C GLU A 83 8.26 -16.67 -11.99
N ILE A 84 8.12 -15.87 -10.93
CA ILE A 84 9.22 -15.13 -10.32
C ILE A 84 9.95 -15.90 -9.21
N ASP A 85 9.59 -17.17 -8.98
CA ASP A 85 10.11 -18.01 -7.89
C ASP A 85 10.01 -17.32 -6.51
N LEU A 86 8.82 -16.80 -6.19
CA LEU A 86 8.56 -16.08 -4.95
C LEU A 86 8.61 -17.03 -3.74
N GLY A 87 9.70 -16.95 -2.97
CA GLY A 87 9.85 -17.65 -1.68
C GLY A 87 9.31 -16.85 -0.49
N LEU A 88 8.63 -17.53 0.44
CA LEU A 88 8.19 -16.96 1.72
C LEU A 88 8.85 -17.73 2.87
N GLY A 89 9.25 -17.00 3.92
CA GLY A 89 9.67 -17.64 5.18
C GLY A 89 8.44 -18.24 5.86
N THR A 90 8.43 -19.56 6.04
CA THR A 90 7.33 -20.27 6.69
C THR A 90 7.83 -21.06 7.89
N GLU A 91 7.07 -21.00 8.99
CA GLU A 91 7.26 -21.86 10.16
C GLU A 91 6.02 -22.72 10.35
N VAL A 92 6.18 -24.04 10.37
CA VAL A 92 5.06 -24.98 10.53
C VAL A 92 4.89 -25.28 12.02
N VAL A 93 3.77 -24.85 12.57
CA VAL A 93 3.40 -25.08 13.98
C VAL A 93 2.29 -26.12 14.05
N PRO A 94 2.45 -27.24 14.80
CA PRO A 94 1.39 -28.23 14.97
C PRO A 94 0.16 -27.63 15.66
N PHE A 95 -1.03 -27.89 15.11
CA PHE A 95 -2.29 -27.58 15.78
C PHE A 95 -2.74 -28.77 16.63
N THR A 96 -2.73 -28.61 17.95
CA THR A 96 -3.26 -29.61 18.89
C THR A 96 -4.61 -29.10 19.39
N ALA A 97 -5.68 -29.84 19.07
CA ALA A 97 -7.05 -29.53 19.50
C ALA A 97 -7.30 -29.88 20.98
#